data_AF-A0A0W0FPF7-F1
#
_entry.id   AF-A0A0W0FPF7-F1
#
_cell.length_a   1.000
_cell.length_b   1.000
_cell.length_c   1.000
_cell.angle_alpha   90.00
_cell.angle_beta   90.00
_cell.angle_gamma   90.00
#
_symmetry.space_group_name_H-M   'P 1'
#
loop_
_entity.id
_entity.type
_entity.pdbx_description
1 polymer ?
#
loop_
_entity_poly.entity_id
_entity_poly.type
_entity_poly.pdbx_seq_one_letter_code
_entity_poly.pdbx_strand_id
1 'polypeptide(L)'
;MTEKMINTIISKSTAFPASSTTVKALFIWASWSPITRNRRERSTHSPGSIFSAVLDMAFHLRLDGCEQRLLGIRELEAAGYTIDSNLAAELLDKARLWAWITNVDAVRGSNFASTFPATHTIPTYLDGCQDARIRIVADLLHVTKTALKIQPHSNRLSDLKGWFRERRKCLRDLVNLQRDLSLFSPLTDFAKRPINQMGVLSRTIQLLVYYDVLYTAWKLYEASPPYKDNPNNPFWCLEIDPSMVDWMKEGLVLAEEILVWAIQIDSDFLVVLPDHLFLYFSFAAVYVIGVKFVGFNALRTAFSCVDCQLLHQVITNLNRAALWSGHPAKSCADFISALLSLWDKKEFLFTEGDSSLQ
;
A
#
# COMPACT_ATOMS: atom_id res chain seq x y z
N MET A 1 -22.17 -2.02 18.12
CA MET A 1 -21.67 -0.71 18.60
C MET A 1 -22.34 0.35 17.74
N THR A 2 -23.10 1.28 18.31
CA THR A 2 -23.90 2.27 17.55
C THR A 2 -23.08 3.51 17.21
N GLU A 3 -23.32 4.14 16.06
CA GLU A 3 -22.68 5.38 15.58
C GLU A 3 -22.68 6.50 16.65
N LYS A 4 -23.75 6.58 17.45
CA LYS A 4 -23.89 7.51 18.59
C LYS A 4 -22.83 7.30 19.68
N MET A 5 -22.42 6.05 19.93
CA MET A 5 -21.41 5.67 20.91
C MET A 5 -20.01 6.03 20.41
N ILE A 6 -19.77 5.84 19.11
CA ILE A 6 -18.52 6.22 18.42
C ILE A 6 -18.35 7.75 18.43
N ASN A 7 -19.40 8.51 18.07
CA ASN A 7 -19.35 9.97 18.14
C ASN A 7 -19.08 10.48 19.56
N THR A 8 -19.63 9.81 20.58
CA THR A 8 -19.38 10.17 21.98
C THR A 8 -17.93 9.88 22.39
N ILE A 9 -17.33 8.79 21.91
CA ILE A 9 -15.93 8.44 22.16
C ILE A 9 -14.97 9.47 21.55
N ILE A 10 -15.24 9.98 20.35
CA ILE A 10 -14.34 10.93 19.67
C ILE A 10 -14.53 12.35 20.20
N SER A 11 -15.75 12.73 20.56
CA SER A 11 -16.07 14.08 21.06
C SER A 11 -15.80 14.27 22.55
N LYS A 12 -15.73 13.19 23.34
CA LYS A 12 -15.33 13.23 24.76
C LYS A 12 -14.04 12.45 24.94
N SER A 13 -12.90 13.16 24.87
CA SER A 13 -11.55 12.65 25.16
C SER A 13 -11.40 12.08 26.59
N THR A 14 -12.40 12.21 27.46
CA THR A 14 -12.34 11.77 28.85
C THR A 14 -13.59 10.96 29.22
N ALA A 15 -13.34 9.75 29.76
CA ALA A 15 -14.30 8.84 30.39
C ALA A 15 -15.07 7.83 29.51
N PHE A 16 -14.41 7.13 28.60
CA PHE A 16 -14.81 5.75 28.29
C PHE A 16 -13.82 4.77 28.92
N PRO A 17 -14.26 3.62 29.47
CA PRO A 17 -13.33 2.58 29.87
C PRO A 17 -12.58 2.13 28.61
N ALA A 18 -11.29 2.50 28.53
CA ALA A 18 -10.41 1.99 27.51
C ALA A 18 -10.41 0.47 27.65
N SER A 19 -10.87 -0.23 26.62
CA SER A 19 -10.88 -1.69 26.57
C SER A 19 -10.26 -2.12 25.25
N SER A 20 -9.64 -3.29 25.22
CA SER A 20 -9.08 -3.87 23.98
C SER A 20 -10.15 -3.95 22.89
N THR A 21 -11.39 -4.29 23.26
CA THR A 21 -12.55 -4.33 22.34
C THR A 21 -12.87 -2.97 21.75
N THR A 22 -12.85 -1.90 22.56
CA THR A 22 -13.07 -0.53 22.08
C THR A 22 -11.98 -0.12 21.09
N VAL A 23 -10.72 -0.42 21.38
CA VAL A 23 -9.58 -0.13 20.49
C VAL A 23 -9.71 -0.91 19.19
N LYS A 24 -10.02 -2.22 19.23
CA LYS A 24 -10.27 -3.06 18.04
C LYS A 24 -11.38 -2.46 17.16
N ALA A 25 -12.50 -2.06 17.75
CA ALA A 25 -13.63 -1.50 17.01
C ALA A 25 -13.30 -0.16 16.34
N LEU A 26 -12.62 0.74 17.07
CA LEU A 26 -12.19 2.03 16.52
C LEU A 26 -11.12 1.88 15.44
N PHE A 27 -10.20 0.93 15.59
CA PHE A 27 -9.19 0.62 14.58
C PHE A 27 -9.81 0.10 13.28
N ILE A 28 -10.76 -0.86 13.39
CA ILE A 28 -11.52 -1.34 12.23
C ILE A 28 -12.23 -0.16 11.57
N TRP A 29 -12.91 0.68 12.35
CA TRP A 29 -13.63 1.82 11.80
C TRP A 29 -12.70 2.84 11.15
N ALA A 30 -11.53 3.14 11.73
CA ALA A 30 -10.53 4.02 11.11
C ALA A 30 -10.02 3.46 9.77
N SER A 31 -9.80 2.13 9.71
CA SER A 31 -9.31 1.44 8.52
C SER A 31 -10.33 1.35 7.39
N TRP A 32 -11.62 1.44 7.74
CA TRP A 32 -12.78 1.39 6.85
C TRP A 32 -13.47 2.75 6.63
N SER A 33 -12.98 3.80 7.29
CA SER A 33 -13.60 5.12 7.20
C SER A 33 -13.35 5.69 5.80
N PRO A 34 -14.39 6.26 5.15
CA PRO A 34 -14.25 6.64 3.78
C PRO A 34 -13.23 7.77 3.59
N ILE A 35 -12.18 7.50 2.81
CA ILE A 35 -11.15 8.49 2.45
C ILE A 35 -11.73 9.45 1.39
N THR A 36 -12.66 8.95 0.58
CA THR A 36 -13.27 9.64 -0.56
C THR A 36 -14.68 10.15 -0.24
N ARG A 37 -14.86 10.89 0.85
CA ARG A 37 -16.17 11.46 1.17
C ARG A 37 -16.38 12.80 0.45
N ASN A 38 -17.59 13.02 -0.06
CA ASN A 38 -18.00 14.28 -0.68
C ASN A 38 -17.72 15.47 0.27
N ARG A 39 -17.03 16.52 -0.22
CA ARG A 39 -16.75 17.77 0.55
C ARG A 39 -17.98 18.41 1.21
N ARG A 40 -19.19 18.05 0.77
CA ARG A 40 -20.47 18.56 1.28
C ARG A 40 -20.97 17.82 2.53
N GLU A 41 -20.52 16.59 2.79
CA GLU A 41 -20.80 15.89 4.04
C GLU A 41 -19.66 16.12 5.02
N ARG A 42 -19.78 17.16 5.84
CA ARG A 42 -18.88 17.39 6.99
C ARG A 42 -19.10 16.28 8.02
N SER A 43 -18.46 15.14 7.84
CA SER A 43 -18.08 14.29 8.97
C SER A 43 -17.19 15.13 9.89
N THR A 44 -17.54 15.23 11.16
CA THR A 44 -16.76 15.95 12.18
C THR A 44 -15.40 15.31 12.45
N HIS A 45 -15.12 14.12 11.92
CA HIS A 45 -13.92 13.34 12.25
C HIS A 45 -13.23 12.80 11.00
N SER A 46 -11.96 13.18 10.82
CA SER A 46 -11.11 12.62 9.78
C SER A 46 -10.62 11.22 10.19
N PRO A 47 -10.37 10.28 9.26
CA PRO A 47 -9.79 8.98 9.57
C PRO A 47 -8.51 9.09 10.41
N GLY A 48 -7.67 10.09 10.14
CA GLY A 48 -6.48 10.38 10.94
C GLY A 48 -6.78 10.79 12.39
N SER A 49 -7.83 11.56 12.65
CA SER A 49 -8.23 11.91 14.02
C SER A 49 -8.72 10.71 14.82
N ILE A 50 -9.45 9.80 14.16
CA ILE A 50 -9.93 8.54 14.76
C ILE A 50 -8.72 7.64 15.06
N PHE A 51 -7.78 7.54 14.13
CA PHE A 51 -6.56 6.76 14.31
C PHE A 51 -5.66 7.31 15.44
N SER A 52 -5.56 8.63 15.58
CA SER A 52 -4.87 9.25 16.72
C SER A 52 -5.53 8.85 18.05
N ALA A 53 -6.86 8.84 18.13
CA ALA A 53 -7.57 8.39 19.32
C ALA A 53 -7.35 6.88 19.60
N VAL A 54 -7.25 6.05 18.54
CA VAL A 54 -6.88 4.63 18.67
C VAL A 54 -5.49 4.48 19.29
N LEU A 55 -4.51 5.23 18.80
CA LEU A 55 -3.14 5.23 19.33
C LEU A 55 -3.13 5.67 20.80
N ASP A 56 -3.80 6.76 21.13
CA ASP A 56 -3.86 7.27 22.51
C ASP A 56 -4.47 6.22 23.45
N MET A 57 -5.59 5.59 23.07
CA MET A 57 -6.20 4.53 23.87
C MET A 57 -5.30 3.29 23.99
N ALA A 58 -4.58 2.93 22.92
CA ALA A 58 -3.63 1.83 22.94
C ALA A 58 -2.49 2.08 23.93
N PHE A 59 -1.98 3.32 24.01
CA PHE A 59 -0.99 3.71 25.01
C PHE A 59 -1.54 3.69 26.43
N HIS A 60 -2.76 4.17 26.66
CA HIS A 60 -3.41 4.11 27.99
C HIS A 60 -3.59 2.66 28.46
N LEU A 61 -3.83 1.73 27.53
CA LEU A 61 -3.90 0.28 27.79
C LEU A 61 -2.54 -0.41 27.91
N ARG A 62 -1.43 0.32 27.71
CA ARG A 62 -0.05 -0.20 27.69
C ARG A 62 0.15 -1.34 26.69
N LEU A 63 -0.51 -1.26 25.53
CA LEU A 63 -0.38 -2.27 24.47
C LEU A 63 1.05 -2.31 23.90
N ASP A 64 1.76 -1.18 23.96
CA ASP A 64 3.15 -1.00 23.55
C ASP A 64 4.15 -1.85 24.36
N GLY A 65 3.81 -2.25 25.58
CA GLY A 65 4.62 -3.14 26.40
C GLY A 65 4.25 -4.62 26.32
N CYS A 66 3.16 -4.99 25.62
CA CYS A 66 2.66 -6.36 25.62
C CYS A 66 3.57 -7.33 24.87
N GLU A 67 4.22 -6.87 23.80
CA GLU A 67 5.22 -7.64 23.04
C GLU A 67 6.38 -8.10 23.95
N GLN A 68 7.02 -7.18 24.66
CA GLN A 68 8.16 -7.50 25.52
C GLN A 68 7.76 -8.41 26.68
N ARG A 69 6.56 -8.21 27.24
CA ARG A 69 6.02 -9.09 28.30
C ARG A 69 5.72 -10.49 27.79
N LEU A 70 5.18 -10.61 26.59
CA LEU A 70 4.91 -11.91 25.96
C LEU A 70 6.22 -12.68 25.72
N LEU A 71 7.27 -12.01 25.26
CA LEU A 71 8.60 -12.60 25.11
C LEU A 71 9.14 -13.10 26.44
N GLY A 72 9.08 -12.28 27.50
CA GLY A 72 9.51 -12.69 28.83
C GLY A 72 8.73 -13.89 29.38
N ILE A 73 7.43 -13.98 29.13
CA ILE A 73 6.63 -15.15 29.51
C ILE A 73 7.08 -16.41 28.76
N ARG A 74 7.33 -16.32 27.45
CA ARG A 74 7.81 -17.45 26.65
C ARG A 74 9.19 -17.92 27.10
N GLU A 75 10.07 -17.00 27.51
CA GLU A 75 11.37 -17.34 28.10
C GLU A 75 11.23 -18.08 29.43
N LEU A 76 10.30 -17.64 30.29
CA LEU A 76 9.98 -18.33 31.55
C LEU A 76 9.37 -19.71 31.31
N GLU A 77 8.45 -19.83 30.35
CA GLU A 77 7.88 -21.12 29.95
C GLU A 77 8.96 -22.08 29.43
N ALA A 78 9.87 -21.59 28.58
CA ALA A 78 11.02 -22.36 28.09
C ALA A 78 11.99 -22.77 29.21
N ALA A 79 12.09 -21.98 30.28
CA ALA A 79 12.84 -22.31 31.49
C ALA A 79 12.09 -23.24 32.45
N GLY A 80 10.88 -23.71 32.10
CA GLY A 80 10.10 -24.70 32.85
C GLY A 80 9.19 -24.11 33.93
N TYR A 81 8.98 -22.79 33.96
CA TYR A 81 8.04 -22.17 34.90
C TYR A 81 6.59 -22.38 34.44
N THR A 82 5.68 -22.64 35.39
CA THR A 82 4.24 -22.73 35.11
C THR A 82 3.68 -21.34 34.80
N ILE A 83 3.13 -21.18 33.60
CA ILE A 83 2.52 -19.94 33.14
C ILE A 83 0.99 -20.08 33.13
N ASP A 84 0.28 -19.04 33.54
CA ASP A 84 -1.16 -18.95 33.33
C ASP A 84 -1.47 -18.81 31.83
N SER A 85 -2.06 -19.86 31.27
CA SER A 85 -2.49 -19.90 29.87
C SER A 85 -3.41 -18.75 29.47
N ASN A 86 -4.27 -18.26 30.38
CA ASN A 86 -5.18 -17.15 30.10
C ASN A 86 -4.43 -15.83 29.97
N LEU A 87 -3.44 -15.61 30.84
CA LEU A 87 -2.57 -14.44 30.78
C LEU A 87 -1.74 -14.41 29.49
N ALA A 88 -1.17 -15.56 29.10
CA ALA A 88 -0.41 -15.68 27.86
C ALA A 88 -1.28 -15.40 26.63
N ALA A 89 -2.50 -15.95 26.58
CA ALA A 89 -3.46 -15.69 25.52
C ALA A 89 -3.87 -14.21 25.45
N GLU A 90 -4.15 -13.58 26.60
CA GLU A 90 -4.51 -12.16 26.65
C GLU A 90 -3.38 -11.26 26.14
N LEU A 91 -2.13 -11.54 26.54
CA LEU A 91 -0.96 -10.78 26.10
C LEU A 91 -0.69 -10.97 24.61
N LEU A 92 -0.87 -12.18 24.08
CA LEU A 92 -0.77 -12.44 22.65
C LEU A 92 -1.81 -11.64 21.86
N ASP A 93 -3.06 -11.62 22.33
CA ASP A 93 -4.15 -10.87 21.69
C ASP A 93 -3.91 -9.36 21.68
N LYS A 94 -3.36 -8.83 22.77
CA LYS A 94 -2.95 -7.42 22.89
C LYS A 94 -1.74 -7.10 22.01
N ALA A 95 -0.76 -7.99 21.94
CA ALA A 95 0.40 -7.83 21.06
C ALA A 95 0.00 -7.84 19.58
N ARG A 96 -0.92 -8.73 19.18
CA ARG A 96 -1.51 -8.76 17.83
C ARG A 96 -2.21 -7.45 17.47
N LEU A 97 -3.00 -6.91 18.40
CA LEU A 97 -3.68 -5.63 18.22
C LEU A 97 -2.67 -4.48 18.08
N TRP A 98 -1.67 -4.42 18.95
CA TRP A 98 -0.59 -3.45 18.88
C TRP A 98 0.12 -3.48 17.52
N ALA A 99 0.44 -4.69 17.05
CA ALA A 99 1.11 -4.88 15.77
C ALA A 99 0.31 -4.33 14.59
N TRP A 100 -0.99 -4.63 14.52
CA TRP A 100 -1.86 -4.06 13.48
C TRP A 100 -1.93 -2.53 13.54
N ILE A 101 -2.03 -1.95 14.73
CA ILE A 101 -2.06 -0.48 14.90
C ILE A 101 -0.74 0.12 14.40
N THR A 102 0.41 -0.41 14.81
CA THR A 102 1.71 0.14 14.42
C THR A 102 2.06 -0.09 12.94
N ASN A 103 1.55 -1.15 12.33
CA ASN A 103 1.70 -1.40 10.89
C ASN A 103 1.00 -0.30 10.07
N VAL A 104 -0.17 0.18 10.50
CA VAL A 104 -0.85 1.30 9.83
C VAL A 104 -0.12 2.63 10.06
N ASP A 105 0.52 2.81 11.22
CA ASP A 105 1.25 4.05 11.53
C ASP A 105 2.60 4.15 10.79
N ALA A 106 3.25 3.04 10.41
CA ALA A 106 4.52 2.88 9.65
C ALA A 106 5.76 3.71 10.11
N VAL A 107 5.58 4.72 10.96
CA VAL A 107 6.59 5.64 11.48
C VAL A 107 7.37 4.96 12.61
N ARG A 108 6.73 4.10 13.40
CA ARG A 108 7.29 3.60 14.67
C ARG A 108 7.98 2.23 14.61
N GLY A 109 7.99 1.56 13.46
CA GLY A 109 8.90 0.45 13.13
C GLY A 109 9.26 -0.47 14.30
N SER A 110 8.31 -1.27 14.77
CA SER A 110 8.55 -2.31 15.76
C SER A 110 9.11 -3.57 15.11
N ASN A 111 10.04 -4.24 15.80
CA ASN A 111 10.71 -5.44 15.32
C ASN A 111 9.92 -6.69 15.69
N PHE A 112 8.76 -6.88 15.05
CA PHE A 112 7.84 -7.99 15.34
C PHE A 112 8.38 -9.39 14.97
N ALA A 113 9.59 -9.47 14.39
CA ALA A 113 10.21 -10.71 13.98
C ALA A 113 10.48 -11.66 15.16
N SER A 114 10.72 -11.15 16.38
CA SER A 114 10.88 -11.95 17.60
C SER A 114 9.54 -12.40 18.19
N THR A 115 8.50 -11.59 18.05
CA THR A 115 7.18 -11.80 18.66
C THR A 115 6.31 -12.76 17.87
N PHE A 116 6.42 -12.71 16.54
CA PHE A 116 5.76 -13.65 15.64
C PHE A 116 6.85 -14.36 14.84
N PRO A 117 7.44 -15.46 15.34
CA PRO A 117 8.55 -16.14 14.67
C PRO A 117 8.16 -16.68 13.30
N ALA A 118 9.11 -16.71 12.38
CA ALA A 118 8.91 -17.28 11.04
C ALA A 118 8.73 -18.78 11.22
N THR A 119 7.59 -19.30 10.80
CA THR A 119 7.35 -20.74 10.79
C THR A 119 7.95 -21.32 9.52
N HIS A 120 8.73 -22.40 9.65
CA HIS A 120 9.24 -23.15 8.49
C HIS A 120 8.13 -23.89 7.73
N THR A 121 6.92 -23.95 8.31
CA THR A 121 5.73 -24.56 7.76
C THR A 121 4.59 -23.55 7.72
N ILE A 122 3.68 -23.71 6.76
CA ILE A 122 2.47 -22.87 6.68
C ILE A 122 1.52 -23.32 7.79
N PRO A 123 1.11 -22.41 8.69
CA PRO A 123 0.17 -22.74 9.76
C PRO A 123 -1.15 -23.26 9.20
N THR A 124 -1.66 -24.34 9.79
CA THR A 124 -2.95 -24.95 9.40
C THR A 124 -4.10 -24.51 10.29
N TYR A 125 -3.85 -23.61 11.24
CA TYR A 125 -4.82 -23.11 12.22
C TYR A 125 -4.90 -21.57 12.21
N LEU A 126 -6.05 -21.02 12.61
CA LEU A 126 -6.41 -19.61 12.44
C LEU A 126 -5.39 -18.65 13.06
N ASP A 127 -5.03 -18.89 14.31
CA ASP A 127 -4.12 -18.05 15.09
C ASP A 127 -2.73 -17.97 14.45
N GLY A 128 -2.19 -19.09 14.00
CA GLY A 128 -0.90 -19.13 13.33
C GLY A 128 -0.93 -18.38 11.99
N CYS A 129 -2.02 -18.50 11.22
CA CYS A 129 -2.20 -17.70 10.00
C CYS A 129 -2.33 -16.20 10.29
N GLN A 130 -2.93 -15.82 11.42
CA GLN A 130 -2.98 -14.42 11.84
C GLN A 130 -1.59 -13.88 12.19
N ASP A 131 -0.81 -14.62 12.95
CA ASP A 131 0.54 -14.24 13.35
C ASP A 131 1.48 -14.13 12.15
N ALA A 132 1.42 -15.10 11.23
CA ALA A 132 2.17 -15.07 9.99
C ALA A 132 1.81 -13.85 9.12
N ARG A 133 0.51 -13.51 9.01
CA ARG A 133 0.07 -12.32 8.26
C ARG A 133 0.60 -11.04 8.88
N ILE A 134 0.49 -10.89 10.21
CA ILE A 134 1.00 -9.71 10.92
C ILE A 134 2.49 -9.55 10.66
N ARG A 135 3.25 -10.63 10.77
CA ARG A 135 4.69 -10.64 10.49
C ARG A 135 4.99 -10.22 9.06
N ILE A 136 4.35 -10.85 8.07
CA ILE A 136 4.62 -10.56 6.66
C ILE A 136 4.28 -9.09 6.33
N VAL A 137 3.16 -8.55 6.83
CA VAL A 137 2.85 -7.11 6.65
C VAL A 137 3.93 -6.23 7.26
N ALA A 138 4.39 -6.55 8.47
CA ALA A 138 5.45 -5.78 9.13
C ALA A 138 6.76 -5.82 8.32
N ASP A 139 7.16 -7.00 7.84
CA ASP A 139 8.36 -7.20 7.02
C ASP A 139 8.25 -6.45 5.68
N LEU A 140 7.10 -6.52 4.99
CA LEU A 140 6.83 -5.78 3.76
C LEU A 140 6.97 -4.27 3.97
N LEU A 141 6.36 -3.72 5.02
CA LEU A 141 6.43 -2.30 5.35
C LEU A 141 7.84 -1.88 5.74
N HIS A 142 8.58 -2.70 6.48
CA HIS A 142 9.95 -2.44 6.88
C HIS A 142 10.90 -2.37 5.67
N VAL A 143 10.83 -3.37 4.78
CA VAL A 143 11.65 -3.40 3.55
C VAL A 143 11.32 -2.19 2.66
N THR A 144 10.05 -1.83 2.57
CA THR A 144 9.60 -0.67 1.78
C THR A 144 10.11 0.63 2.35
N LYS A 145 9.97 0.83 3.66
CA LYS A 145 10.52 2.01 4.34
C LYS A 145 12.03 2.13 4.13
N THR A 146 12.73 1.00 4.15
CA THR A 146 14.16 0.94 3.84
C THR A 146 14.42 1.35 2.39
N ALA A 147 13.67 0.80 1.43
CA ALA A 147 13.78 1.12 0.01
C ALA A 147 13.59 2.62 -0.27
N LEU A 148 12.57 3.24 0.33
CA LEU A 148 12.24 4.66 0.16
C LEU A 148 13.26 5.60 0.82
N LYS A 149 13.95 5.13 1.88
CA LYS A 149 15.04 5.89 2.53
C LYS A 149 16.35 5.85 1.75
N ILE A 150 16.54 4.87 0.87
CA ILE A 150 17.74 4.78 0.04
C ILE A 150 17.67 5.88 -1.02
N GLN A 151 18.52 6.90 -0.87
CA GLN A 151 18.61 8.05 -1.77
C GLN A 151 19.98 8.08 -2.46
N PRO A 152 20.06 8.58 -3.70
CA PRO A 152 21.33 8.75 -4.39
C PRO A 152 22.12 9.90 -3.76
N HIS A 153 23.42 9.71 -3.56
CA HIS A 153 24.29 10.72 -2.96
C HIS A 153 24.64 11.86 -3.95
N SER A 154 24.70 11.55 -5.24
CA SER A 154 24.92 12.50 -6.32
C SER A 154 24.42 11.96 -7.67
N ASN A 155 24.40 12.80 -8.71
CA ASN A 155 24.09 12.40 -10.09
C ASN A 155 25.26 11.69 -10.80
N ARG A 156 26.32 11.30 -10.07
CA ARG A 156 27.45 10.56 -10.68
C ARG A 156 27.04 9.11 -10.96
N LEU A 157 27.51 8.58 -12.08
CA LEU A 157 27.20 7.22 -12.53
C LEU A 157 27.51 6.14 -11.47
N SER A 158 28.59 6.28 -10.69
CA SER A 158 28.93 5.35 -9.60
C SER A 158 27.86 5.29 -8.52
N ASP A 159 27.32 6.46 -8.16
CA ASP A 159 26.38 6.63 -7.07
C ASP A 159 24.99 6.17 -7.51
N LEU A 160 24.61 6.45 -8.75
CA LEU A 160 23.39 5.93 -9.38
C LEU A 160 23.42 4.39 -9.47
N LYS A 161 24.54 3.80 -9.88
CA LYS A 161 24.70 2.33 -9.90
C LYS A 161 24.56 1.73 -8.50
N GLY A 162 25.13 2.37 -7.47
CA GLY A 162 24.96 1.97 -6.07
C GLY A 162 23.50 2.04 -5.63
N TRP A 163 22.85 3.18 -5.92
CA TRP A 163 21.46 3.46 -5.62
C TRP A 163 20.51 2.42 -6.24
N PHE A 164 20.62 2.14 -7.54
CA PHE A 164 19.81 1.12 -8.20
C PHE A 164 20.06 -0.28 -7.62
N ARG A 165 21.32 -0.65 -7.37
CA ARG A 165 21.68 -1.97 -6.83
C ARG A 165 21.05 -2.20 -5.45
N GLU A 166 21.12 -1.21 -4.56
CA GLU A 166 20.55 -1.28 -3.22
C GLU A 166 19.02 -1.37 -3.26
N ARG A 167 18.36 -0.57 -4.09
CA ARG A 167 16.91 -0.67 -4.27
C ARG A 167 16.47 -2.01 -4.88
N ARG A 168 17.22 -2.54 -5.85
CA ARG A 168 16.96 -3.89 -6.39
C ARG A 168 17.12 -4.98 -5.32
N LYS A 169 17.97 -4.79 -4.31
CA LYS A 169 18.04 -5.71 -3.17
C LYS A 169 16.73 -5.70 -2.39
N CYS A 170 16.22 -4.52 -2.03
CA CYS A 170 14.93 -4.41 -1.36
C CYS A 170 13.78 -4.99 -2.20
N LEU A 171 13.77 -4.76 -3.52
CA LEU A 171 12.75 -5.37 -4.40
C LEU A 171 12.80 -6.90 -4.38
N ARG A 172 13.99 -7.51 -4.37
CA ARG A 172 14.11 -8.97 -4.24
C ARG A 172 13.55 -9.46 -2.90
N ASP A 173 13.81 -8.74 -1.82
CA ASP A 173 13.28 -9.07 -0.50
C ASP A 173 11.74 -8.97 -0.48
N LEU A 174 11.16 -7.96 -1.13
CA LEU A 174 9.69 -7.86 -1.32
C LEU A 174 9.12 -9.03 -2.13
N VAL A 175 9.76 -9.40 -3.25
CA VAL A 175 9.32 -10.53 -4.09
C VAL A 175 9.37 -11.85 -3.31
N ASN A 176 10.39 -12.05 -2.47
CA ASN A 176 10.46 -13.23 -1.61
C ASN A 176 9.30 -13.28 -0.61
N LEU A 177 8.96 -12.16 0.04
CA LEU A 177 7.81 -12.07 0.95
C LEU A 177 6.47 -12.29 0.21
N GLN A 178 6.35 -11.81 -1.03
CA GLN A 178 5.17 -12.04 -1.86
C GLN A 178 5.02 -13.51 -2.27
N ARG A 179 6.13 -14.18 -2.58
CA ARG A 179 6.14 -15.62 -2.83
C ARG A 179 5.66 -16.38 -1.60
N ASP A 180 6.08 -15.97 -0.42
CA ASP A 180 5.58 -16.60 0.80
C ASP A 180 4.06 -16.43 0.90
N LEU A 181 3.52 -15.21 0.67
CA LEU A 181 2.06 -14.98 0.64
C LEU A 181 1.30 -15.81 -0.39
N SER A 182 1.85 -16.01 -1.59
CA SER A 182 1.18 -16.78 -2.63
C SER A 182 1.04 -18.26 -2.26
N LEU A 183 1.92 -18.78 -1.41
CA LEU A 183 1.82 -20.14 -0.88
C LEU A 183 0.72 -20.28 0.19
N PHE A 184 0.40 -19.22 0.94
CA PHE A 184 -0.67 -19.29 1.94
C PHE A 184 -2.07 -19.42 1.31
N SER A 185 -2.34 -18.74 0.20
CA SER A 185 -3.68 -18.68 -0.41
C SER A 185 -4.27 -20.06 -0.78
N PRO A 186 -3.55 -20.98 -1.44
CA PRO A 186 -4.08 -22.32 -1.75
C PRO A 186 -4.09 -23.27 -0.55
N LEU A 187 -3.39 -22.95 0.53
CA LEU A 187 -3.19 -23.87 1.66
C LEU A 187 -4.05 -23.53 2.89
N THR A 188 -4.79 -22.41 2.86
CA THR A 188 -5.59 -21.93 3.99
C THR A 188 -6.95 -21.37 3.55
N ASP A 189 -7.94 -22.24 3.32
CA ASP A 189 -9.28 -21.86 2.84
C ASP A 189 -9.98 -20.81 3.71
N PHE A 190 -9.82 -20.88 5.04
CA PHE A 190 -10.42 -19.93 5.97
C PHE A 190 -9.76 -18.53 5.95
N ALA A 191 -8.55 -18.40 5.41
CA ALA A 191 -7.81 -17.14 5.32
C ALA A 191 -7.69 -16.59 3.89
N LYS A 192 -8.30 -17.24 2.90
CA LYS A 192 -8.20 -16.89 1.47
C LYS A 192 -8.49 -15.42 1.18
N ARG A 193 -9.58 -14.88 1.74
CA ARG A 193 -9.99 -13.47 1.54
C ARG A 193 -8.95 -12.46 2.05
N PRO A 194 -8.52 -12.48 3.33
CA PRO A 194 -7.51 -11.54 3.80
C PRO A 194 -6.13 -11.76 3.17
N ILE A 195 -5.76 -13.00 2.80
CA ILE A 195 -4.51 -13.26 2.06
C ILE A 195 -4.55 -12.63 0.66
N ASN A 196 -5.69 -12.72 -0.03
CA ASN A 196 -5.85 -12.10 -1.34
C ASN A 196 -5.72 -10.57 -1.27
N GLN A 197 -6.30 -9.92 -0.25
CA GLN A 197 -6.13 -8.48 -0.02
C GLN A 197 -4.66 -8.11 0.25
N MET A 198 -3.96 -8.92 1.06
CA MET A 198 -2.53 -8.74 1.31
C MET A 198 -1.69 -8.90 0.04
N GLY A 199 -2.12 -9.75 -0.90
CA GLY A 199 -1.49 -9.89 -2.21
C GLY A 199 -1.55 -8.62 -3.07
N VAL A 200 -2.62 -7.81 -2.95
CA VAL A 200 -2.69 -6.51 -3.64
C VAL A 200 -1.85 -5.47 -2.92
N LEU A 201 -1.94 -5.44 -1.59
CA LEU A 201 -1.13 -4.55 -0.76
C LEU A 201 0.36 -4.71 -1.07
N SER A 202 0.85 -5.94 -1.09
CA SER A 202 2.27 -6.24 -1.31
C SER A 202 2.75 -5.79 -2.70
N ARG A 203 1.94 -6.01 -3.74
CA ARG A 203 2.23 -5.50 -5.10
C ARG A 203 2.17 -3.99 -5.16
N THR A 204 1.20 -3.36 -4.51
CA THR A 204 1.05 -1.90 -4.52
C THR A 204 2.24 -1.23 -3.83
N ILE A 205 2.69 -1.80 -2.71
CA ILE A 205 3.86 -1.36 -1.99
C ILE A 205 5.14 -1.50 -2.85
N GLN A 206 5.28 -2.60 -3.59
CA GLN A 206 6.39 -2.75 -4.53
C GLN A 206 6.30 -1.73 -5.69
N LEU A 207 5.10 -1.47 -6.21
CA LEU A 207 4.86 -0.45 -7.24
C LEU A 207 5.25 0.95 -6.73
N LEU A 208 5.01 1.25 -5.46
CA LEU A 208 5.44 2.49 -4.83
C LEU A 208 6.96 2.67 -4.89
N VAL A 209 7.74 1.60 -4.73
CA VAL A 209 9.21 1.65 -4.87
C VAL A 209 9.61 1.97 -6.32
N TYR A 210 8.96 1.34 -7.31
CA TYR A 210 9.18 1.67 -8.73
C TYR A 210 8.83 3.13 -9.05
N TYR A 211 7.69 3.61 -8.56
CA TYR A 211 7.28 5.00 -8.70
C TYR A 211 8.28 5.96 -8.06
N ASP A 212 8.75 5.66 -6.84
CA ASP A 212 9.73 6.49 -6.15
C ASP A 212 11.07 6.54 -6.89
N VAL A 213 11.50 5.46 -7.55
CA VAL A 213 12.67 5.49 -8.45
C VAL A 213 12.45 6.47 -9.60
N LEU A 214 11.30 6.41 -10.27
CA LEU A 214 10.98 7.32 -11.38
C LEU A 214 10.90 8.77 -10.92
N TYR A 215 10.23 9.01 -9.79
CA TYR A 215 10.08 10.34 -9.22
C TYR A 215 11.44 10.93 -8.82
N THR A 216 12.28 10.16 -8.12
CA THR A 216 13.62 10.61 -7.75
C THR A 216 14.48 10.84 -8.99
N ALA A 217 14.47 9.94 -9.96
CA ALA A 217 15.21 10.13 -11.22
C ALA A 217 14.77 11.41 -11.97
N TRP A 218 13.47 11.68 -12.02
CA TRP A 218 12.94 12.94 -12.57
C TRP A 218 13.47 14.15 -11.80
N LYS A 219 13.50 14.11 -10.47
CA LYS A 219 14.05 15.20 -9.65
C LYS A 219 15.55 15.40 -9.83
N LEU A 220 16.30 14.32 -10.03
CA LEU A 220 17.73 14.42 -10.37
C LEU A 220 17.92 15.04 -11.77
N TYR A 221 17.03 14.70 -12.72
CA TYR A 221 17.05 15.27 -14.06
C TYR A 221 16.72 16.76 -14.03
N GLU A 222 15.66 17.16 -13.33
CA GLU A 222 15.25 18.56 -13.14
C GLU A 222 16.37 19.42 -12.53
N ALA A 223 17.21 18.83 -11.68
CA ALA A 223 18.37 19.50 -11.08
C ALA A 223 19.64 19.49 -11.96
N SER A 224 19.63 18.76 -13.08
CA SER A 224 20.81 18.52 -13.93
C SER A 224 21.02 19.62 -14.98
N PRO A 225 22.26 19.82 -15.48
CA PRO A 225 22.52 20.77 -16.59
C PRO A 225 21.69 20.47 -17.85
N PRO A 226 21.53 19.21 -18.33
CA PRO A 226 20.70 18.89 -19.49
C PRO A 226 19.25 19.39 -19.41
N TYR A 227 18.66 19.48 -18.22
CA TYR A 227 17.31 20.03 -18.06
C TYR A 227 17.25 21.54 -18.31
N LYS A 228 18.32 22.29 -18.00
CA LYS A 228 18.38 23.73 -18.30
C LYS A 228 18.40 23.97 -19.81
N ASP A 229 19.09 23.10 -20.53
CA ASP A 229 19.25 23.22 -21.98
C ASP A 229 17.99 22.76 -22.73
N ASN A 230 17.31 21.72 -22.23
CA ASN A 230 16.06 21.22 -22.81
C ASN A 230 15.13 20.62 -21.73
N PRO A 231 14.29 21.43 -21.07
CA PRO A 231 13.42 20.95 -19.99
C PRO A 231 12.32 19.99 -20.48
N ASN A 232 12.04 20.01 -21.79
CA ASN A 232 11.03 19.16 -22.43
C ASN A 232 11.67 17.95 -23.14
N ASN A 233 12.92 17.58 -22.80
CA ASN A 233 13.60 16.44 -23.42
C ASN A 233 12.74 15.17 -23.28
N PRO A 234 12.26 14.61 -24.39
CA PRO A 234 11.37 13.46 -24.31
C PRO A 234 12.13 12.17 -23.96
N PHE A 235 13.46 12.18 -23.99
CA PHE A 235 14.36 11.08 -23.61
C PHE A 235 15.05 11.30 -22.26
N TRP A 236 14.52 12.18 -21.40
CA TRP A 236 15.13 12.54 -20.11
C TRP A 236 15.56 11.34 -19.25
N CYS A 237 14.83 10.22 -19.31
CA CYS A 237 15.13 9.03 -18.53
C CYS A 237 16.45 8.38 -18.93
N LEU A 238 16.83 8.46 -20.21
CA LEU A 238 18.10 7.95 -20.75
C LEU A 238 19.29 8.82 -20.35
N GLU A 239 19.06 10.12 -20.10
CA GLU A 239 20.07 11.05 -19.58
C GLU A 239 20.47 10.72 -18.14
N ILE A 240 19.58 10.07 -17.38
CA ILE A 240 19.88 9.58 -16.02
C ILE A 240 20.60 8.24 -16.08
N ASP A 241 19.96 7.22 -16.63
CA ASP A 241 20.54 5.90 -16.81
C ASP A 241 19.70 5.06 -17.80
N PRO A 242 20.31 4.32 -18.74
CA PRO A 242 19.56 3.48 -19.68
C PRO A 242 18.64 2.45 -19.01
N SER A 243 18.98 1.95 -17.82
CA SER A 243 18.18 0.97 -17.09
C SER A 243 16.85 1.53 -16.59
N MET A 244 16.64 2.86 -16.63
CA MET A 244 15.36 3.49 -16.29
C MET A 244 14.20 2.92 -17.13
N VAL A 245 14.47 2.52 -18.37
CA VAL A 245 13.48 1.85 -19.22
C VAL A 245 13.03 0.52 -18.62
N ASP A 246 13.95 -0.25 -18.04
CA ASP A 246 13.62 -1.52 -17.39
C ASP A 246 12.81 -1.29 -16.12
N TRP A 247 13.17 -0.27 -15.32
CA TRP A 247 12.38 0.12 -14.14
C TRP A 247 10.94 0.51 -14.49
N MET A 248 10.73 1.26 -15.57
CA MET A 248 9.39 1.61 -16.04
C MET A 248 8.60 0.37 -16.49
N LYS A 249 9.24 -0.54 -17.23
CA LYS A 249 8.60 -1.77 -17.71
C LYS A 249 8.22 -2.71 -16.57
N GLU A 250 9.14 -2.94 -15.63
CA GLU A 250 8.87 -3.79 -14.47
C GLU A 250 7.74 -3.23 -13.60
N GLY A 251 7.72 -1.91 -13.37
CA GLY A 251 6.62 -1.25 -12.67
C GLY A 251 5.30 -1.31 -13.45
N LEU A 252 5.34 -1.24 -14.79
CA LEU A 252 4.16 -1.34 -15.64
C LEU A 252 3.50 -2.72 -15.52
N VAL A 253 4.30 -3.80 -15.61
CA VAL A 253 3.82 -5.18 -15.42
C VAL A 253 3.12 -5.33 -14.06
N LEU A 254 3.73 -4.78 -13.00
CA LEU A 254 3.16 -4.84 -11.66
C LEU A 254 1.86 -4.04 -11.52
N ALA A 255 1.77 -2.87 -12.15
CA ALA A 255 0.55 -2.07 -12.19
C ALA A 255 -0.57 -2.80 -12.95
N GLU A 256 -0.24 -3.45 -14.06
CA GLU A 256 -1.18 -4.30 -14.81
C GLU A 256 -1.67 -5.48 -13.96
N GLU A 257 -0.79 -6.16 -13.21
CA GLU A 257 -1.19 -7.24 -12.30
C GLU A 257 -2.20 -6.77 -11.24
N ILE A 258 -2.00 -5.59 -10.66
CA ILE A 258 -2.93 -5.00 -9.68
C ILE A 258 -4.30 -4.74 -10.33
N LEU A 259 -4.32 -4.23 -11.55
CA LEU A 259 -5.55 -3.96 -12.30
C LEU A 259 -6.24 -5.24 -12.78
N VAL A 260 -5.48 -6.25 -13.20
CA VAL A 260 -5.99 -7.59 -13.53
C VAL A 260 -6.66 -8.22 -12.32
N TRP A 261 -6.07 -8.09 -11.13
CA TRP A 261 -6.70 -8.55 -9.89
C TRP A 261 -8.07 -7.91 -9.66
N ALA A 262 -8.20 -6.61 -9.93
CA ALA A 262 -9.48 -5.89 -9.81
C ALA A 262 -10.54 -6.37 -10.80
N ILE A 263 -10.15 -6.99 -11.91
CA ILE A 263 -11.07 -7.62 -12.88
C ILE A 263 -11.44 -9.05 -12.47
N GLN A 264 -10.45 -9.82 -12.02
CA GLN A 264 -10.62 -11.24 -11.70
C GLN A 264 -11.50 -11.49 -10.47
N ILE A 265 -11.58 -10.49 -9.59
CA ILE A 265 -12.38 -10.58 -8.39
C ILE A 265 -13.84 -10.25 -8.66
N ASP A 266 -14.70 -11.04 -8.03
CA ASP A 266 -16.15 -10.85 -8.06
C ASP A 266 -16.52 -9.43 -7.60
N SER A 267 -17.41 -8.78 -8.35
CA SER A 267 -17.94 -7.47 -7.97
C SER A 267 -18.56 -7.49 -6.58
N ASP A 268 -19.16 -8.60 -6.16
CA ASP A 268 -19.74 -8.74 -4.82
C ASP A 268 -18.67 -8.66 -3.71
N PHE A 269 -17.45 -9.09 -4.02
CA PHE A 269 -16.32 -8.93 -3.10
C PHE A 269 -15.78 -7.50 -3.10
N LEU A 270 -15.75 -6.85 -4.26
CA LEU A 270 -15.34 -5.44 -4.38
C LEU A 270 -16.25 -4.49 -3.59
N VAL A 271 -17.55 -4.77 -3.54
CA VAL A 271 -18.54 -4.00 -2.76
C VAL A 271 -18.12 -3.87 -1.29
N VAL A 272 -17.54 -4.93 -0.73
CA VAL A 272 -17.14 -5.01 0.68
C VAL A 272 -15.63 -4.84 0.85
N LEU A 273 -14.97 -4.06 0.00
CA LEU A 273 -13.58 -3.69 0.21
C LEU A 273 -13.44 -2.38 0.99
N PRO A 274 -12.42 -2.25 1.84
CA PRO A 274 -12.04 -0.97 2.42
C PRO A 274 -11.70 0.06 1.33
N ASP A 275 -12.05 1.32 1.56
CA ASP A 275 -11.77 2.47 0.69
C ASP A 275 -10.34 2.54 0.15
N HIS A 276 -9.36 2.28 1.02
CA HIS A 276 -7.94 2.43 0.66
C HIS A 276 -7.51 1.45 -0.43
N LEU A 277 -8.17 0.29 -0.60
CA LEU A 277 -7.85 -0.62 -1.69
C LEU A 277 -8.20 -0.02 -3.07
N PHE A 278 -9.22 0.83 -3.15
CA PHE A 278 -9.55 1.53 -4.39
C PHE A 278 -8.50 2.59 -4.76
N LEU A 279 -7.75 3.11 -3.78
CA LEU A 279 -6.60 3.97 -4.04
C LEU A 279 -5.46 3.18 -4.70
N TYR A 280 -5.33 1.88 -4.41
CA TYR A 280 -4.31 1.03 -5.03
C TYR A 280 -4.59 0.85 -6.54
N PHE A 281 -5.85 0.63 -6.93
CA PHE A 281 -6.23 0.57 -8.35
C PHE A 281 -6.04 1.93 -9.04
N SER A 282 -6.41 3.02 -8.36
CA SER A 282 -6.20 4.37 -8.88
C SER A 282 -4.70 4.65 -9.10
N PHE A 283 -3.85 4.27 -8.15
CA PHE A 283 -2.40 4.43 -8.24
C PHE A 283 -1.80 3.59 -9.37
N ALA A 284 -2.21 2.33 -9.51
CA ALA A 284 -1.81 1.48 -10.62
C ALA A 284 -2.21 2.08 -11.98
N ALA A 285 -3.44 2.59 -12.11
CA ALA A 285 -3.88 3.27 -13.32
C ALA A 285 -3.07 4.54 -13.64
N VAL A 286 -2.73 5.34 -12.63
CA VAL A 286 -1.83 6.50 -12.79
C VAL A 286 -0.47 6.07 -13.31
N TYR A 287 0.09 4.98 -12.77
CA TYR A 287 1.39 4.49 -13.22
C TYR A 287 1.36 4.04 -14.68
N VAL A 288 0.34 3.24 -15.07
CA VAL A 288 0.14 2.79 -16.46
C VAL A 288 0.06 3.99 -17.41
N ILE A 289 -0.83 4.94 -17.13
CA ILE A 289 -1.03 6.11 -18.00
C ILE A 289 0.20 7.03 -18.00
N GLY A 290 0.86 7.21 -16.86
CA GLY A 290 2.07 8.02 -16.73
C GLY A 290 3.23 7.49 -17.58
N VAL A 291 3.52 6.19 -17.51
CA VAL A 291 4.56 5.56 -18.34
C VAL A 291 4.22 5.67 -19.83
N LYS A 292 2.94 5.51 -20.19
CA LYS A 292 2.48 5.70 -21.58
C LYS A 292 2.72 7.14 -22.06
N PHE A 293 2.47 8.14 -21.22
CA PHE A 293 2.78 9.52 -21.55
C PHE A 293 4.27 9.77 -21.76
N VAL A 294 5.12 9.24 -20.88
CA VAL A 294 6.58 9.33 -21.03
C VAL A 294 7.02 8.71 -22.36
N GLY A 295 6.57 7.49 -22.66
CA GLY A 295 6.93 6.80 -23.89
C GLY A 295 6.35 7.45 -25.16
N PHE A 296 5.13 7.98 -25.10
CA PHE A 296 4.54 8.72 -26.22
C PHE A 296 5.28 10.03 -26.50
N ASN A 297 5.71 10.74 -25.45
CA ASN A 297 6.53 11.93 -25.62
C ASN A 297 7.85 11.60 -26.35
N ALA A 298 8.51 10.50 -25.95
CA ALA A 298 9.75 9.99 -26.56
C ALA A 298 9.60 9.57 -28.02
N LEU A 299 8.63 8.71 -28.33
CA LEU A 299 8.56 8.04 -29.63
C LEU A 299 7.55 8.65 -30.59
N ARG A 300 6.71 9.59 -30.13
CA ARG A 300 5.56 10.16 -30.86
C ARG A 300 4.63 9.10 -31.49
N THR A 301 4.69 7.87 -30.98
CA THR A 301 3.89 6.74 -31.43
C THR A 301 3.08 6.22 -30.25
N ALA A 302 1.79 6.01 -30.49
CA ALA A 302 0.95 5.34 -29.52
C ALA A 302 1.33 3.85 -29.50
N PHE A 303 1.82 3.34 -28.38
CA PHE A 303 1.98 1.91 -28.21
C PHE A 303 0.61 1.24 -28.32
N SER A 304 0.44 0.34 -29.28
CA SER A 304 -0.72 -0.56 -29.31
C SER A 304 -0.61 -1.46 -28.09
N CYS A 305 -1.43 -1.24 -27.07
CA CYS A 305 -1.30 -2.00 -25.83
C CYS A 305 -2.66 -2.38 -25.25
N VAL A 306 -2.70 -3.58 -24.67
CA VAL A 306 -3.87 -4.21 -24.06
C VAL A 306 -4.38 -3.41 -22.86
N ASP A 307 -3.57 -2.52 -22.30
CA ASP A 307 -3.84 -1.76 -21.08
C ASP A 307 -5.04 -0.81 -21.21
N CYS A 308 -5.34 -0.27 -22.40
CA CYS A 308 -6.57 0.54 -22.54
C CYS A 308 -7.82 -0.35 -22.40
N GLN A 309 -7.79 -1.56 -22.97
CA GLN A 309 -8.86 -2.54 -22.77
C GLN A 309 -8.91 -3.00 -21.31
N LEU A 310 -7.75 -3.22 -20.69
CA LEU A 310 -7.64 -3.54 -19.26
C LEU A 310 -8.32 -2.47 -18.39
N LEU A 311 -8.00 -1.19 -18.60
CA LEU A 311 -8.59 -0.09 -17.83
C LEU A 311 -10.11 0.02 -18.06
N HIS A 312 -10.61 -0.21 -19.28
CA HIS A 312 -12.05 -0.29 -19.53
C HIS A 312 -12.72 -1.45 -18.77
N GLN A 313 -12.07 -2.62 -18.70
CA GLN A 313 -12.58 -3.76 -17.94
C GLN A 313 -12.59 -3.48 -16.43
N VAL A 314 -11.54 -2.83 -15.91
CA VAL A 314 -11.48 -2.37 -14.52
C VAL A 314 -12.63 -1.40 -14.21
N ILE A 315 -12.82 -0.38 -15.05
CA ILE A 315 -13.93 0.59 -14.91
C ILE A 315 -15.28 -0.14 -14.90
N THR A 316 -15.46 -1.11 -15.79
CA THR A 316 -16.70 -1.89 -15.87
C THR A 316 -16.94 -2.65 -14.58
N ASN A 317 -15.93 -3.36 -14.05
CA ASN A 317 -16.08 -4.14 -12.82
C ASN A 317 -16.29 -3.24 -11.59
N LEU A 318 -15.58 -2.12 -11.49
CA LEU A 318 -15.76 -1.14 -10.42
C LEU A 318 -17.14 -0.49 -10.44
N ASN A 319 -17.70 -0.19 -11.62
CA ASN A 319 -19.07 0.32 -11.73
C ASN A 319 -20.11 -0.73 -11.33
N ARG A 320 -19.87 -2.02 -11.60
CA ARG A 320 -20.74 -3.11 -11.11
C ARG A 320 -20.74 -3.20 -9.58
N ALA A 321 -19.57 -2.99 -8.97
CA ALA A 321 -19.43 -2.98 -7.51
C ALA A 321 -19.96 -1.70 -6.84
N ALA A 322 -20.26 -0.64 -7.59
CA ALA A 322 -20.71 0.63 -7.04
C ALA A 322 -22.21 0.61 -6.68
N LEU A 323 -22.53 0.28 -5.43
CA LEU A 323 -23.92 0.25 -4.95
C LEU A 323 -24.62 1.62 -4.86
N TRP A 324 -23.86 2.71 -4.74
CA TRP A 324 -24.38 4.09 -4.72
C TRP A 324 -23.37 5.07 -5.36
N SER A 325 -23.81 6.29 -5.67
CA SER A 325 -22.99 7.30 -6.38
C SER A 325 -21.75 7.77 -5.60
N GLY A 326 -21.82 7.74 -4.27
CA GLY A 326 -20.70 8.04 -3.38
C GLY A 326 -19.87 6.80 -2.97
N HIS A 327 -20.04 5.67 -3.65
CA HIS A 327 -19.28 4.46 -3.34
C HIS A 327 -17.81 4.64 -3.76
N PRO A 328 -16.81 4.20 -2.97
CA PRO A 328 -15.39 4.33 -3.32
C PRO A 328 -15.03 3.72 -4.68
N ALA A 329 -15.62 2.56 -5.00
CA ALA A 329 -15.52 1.94 -6.32
C ALA A 329 -15.97 2.87 -7.46
N LYS A 330 -17.03 3.66 -7.25
CA LYS A 330 -17.51 4.63 -8.25
C LYS A 330 -16.51 5.75 -8.45
N SER A 331 -16.02 6.35 -7.36
CA SER A 331 -15.00 7.40 -7.44
C SER A 331 -13.71 6.92 -8.11
N CYS A 332 -13.29 5.68 -7.85
CA CYS A 332 -12.16 5.05 -8.52
C CYS A 332 -12.42 4.84 -10.01
N ALA A 333 -13.60 4.32 -10.39
CA ALA A 333 -13.99 4.15 -11.78
C ALA A 333 -14.00 5.48 -12.56
N ASP A 334 -14.58 6.52 -11.96
CA ASP A 334 -14.68 7.85 -12.57
C ASP A 334 -13.28 8.49 -12.73
N PHE A 335 -12.40 8.30 -11.74
CA PHE A 335 -11.01 8.75 -11.81
C PHE A 335 -10.23 8.03 -12.93
N ILE A 336 -10.32 6.70 -13.02
CA ILE A 336 -9.66 5.94 -14.10
C ILE A 336 -10.24 6.33 -15.47
N SER A 337 -11.54 6.57 -15.56
CA SER A 337 -12.19 7.06 -16.78
C SER A 337 -11.66 8.43 -17.21
N ALA A 338 -11.39 9.33 -16.25
CA ALA A 338 -10.78 10.62 -16.53
C ALA A 338 -9.34 10.49 -17.04
N LEU A 339 -8.55 9.57 -16.48
CA LEU A 339 -7.19 9.27 -16.96
C LEU A 339 -7.19 8.74 -18.41
N LEU A 340 -8.11 7.84 -18.74
CA LEU A 340 -8.29 7.37 -20.12
C LEU A 340 -8.68 8.51 -21.06
N SER A 341 -9.62 9.36 -20.64
CA SER A 341 -10.04 10.53 -21.42
C SER A 341 -8.89 11.50 -21.68
N LEU A 342 -7.96 11.64 -20.73
CA LEU A 342 -6.75 12.44 -20.89
C LEU A 342 -5.80 11.80 -21.92
N TRP A 343 -5.63 10.48 -21.85
CA TRP A 343 -4.82 9.72 -22.81
C TRP A 343 -5.37 9.77 -24.24
N ASP A 344 -6.68 9.74 -24.41
CA ASP A 344 -7.32 9.85 -25.73
C ASP A 344 -7.03 11.22 -26.37
N LYS A 345 -6.87 12.25 -25.54
CA LYS A 345 -6.51 13.63 -25.96
C LYS A 345 -5.00 13.88 -26.02
N LYS A 346 -4.16 12.85 -25.95
CA LYS A 346 -2.69 12.97 -25.91
C LYS A 346 -2.12 13.85 -27.03
N GLU A 347 -2.63 13.76 -28.25
CA GLU A 347 -2.10 14.53 -29.39
C GLU A 347 -2.14 16.03 -29.12
N PHE A 348 -3.29 16.55 -28.63
CA PHE A 348 -3.46 17.95 -28.25
C PHE A 348 -2.48 18.40 -27.17
N LEU A 349 -2.19 17.53 -26.19
CA LEU A 349 -1.30 17.85 -25.07
C LEU A 349 0.17 18.01 -25.49
N PHE A 350 0.57 17.42 -26.63
CA PHE A 350 1.95 17.49 -27.11
C PHE A 350 2.12 18.33 -28.40
N THR A 351 1.05 18.85 -28.99
CA THR A 351 1.11 19.73 -30.18
C THR A 351 1.35 21.22 -29.89
N GLU A 352 1.12 21.72 -28.66
CA GLU A 352 1.25 23.17 -28.36
C GLU A 352 2.70 23.70 -28.29
N GLY A 353 3.71 22.87 -28.60
CA GLY A 353 5.12 23.26 -28.65
C GLY A 353 5.67 23.62 -30.05
N ASP A 354 4.99 23.25 -31.13
CA ASP A 354 5.52 23.39 -32.50
C ASP A 354 5.02 24.66 -33.24
N SER A 355 4.11 25.43 -32.64
CA SER A 355 3.50 26.62 -33.28
C SER A 355 4.28 27.93 -33.08
N SER A 356 5.50 27.90 -32.55
CA SER A 356 6.37 29.10 -32.39
C SER A 356 7.57 29.14 -33.36
N LEU A 357 7.59 28.27 -34.37
CA LEU A 357 8.60 28.25 -35.43
C LEU A 357 7.96 28.17 -36.83
N GLN A 358 7.07 29.11 -37.14
CA GLN A 358 6.76 29.49 -38.53
C GLN A 358 6.97 30.99 -38.73
#